data_AF-A0A841ZBF6-F1
#
_entry.id   AF-A0A841ZBF6-F1
#
_cell.length_a   1.000
_cell.length_b   1.000
_cell.length_c   1.000
_cell.angle_alpha   90.00
_cell.angle_beta   90.00
_cell.angle_gamma   90.00
#
_symmetry.space_group_name_H-M   'P 1'
#
loop_
_entity.id
_entity.type
_entity.pdbx_description
1 polymer ?
#
loop_
_entity_poly.entity_id
_entity_poly.type
_entity_poly.pdbx_seq_one_letter_code
_entity_poly.pdbx_strand_id
1 'polypeptide(L)'
;MLENNSGSKWEIGETLKAIRLSSGMKQTEVYSNVMSRAHLQRIEKNVQTPTYPLLLNVIQKFSMDVDEFEYIRNDYSLSETQTLFHKFRSIKTTLNTDAMRNLIQEVNDYLLKNKSAFIQNLHYILNGT
;
A
#
# COMPACT_ATOMS: atom_id res chain seq x y z
N MET A 1 15.04 -3.30 -25.39
CA MET A 1 14.80 -1.91 -24.93
C MET A 1 13.31 -1.71 -24.82
N LEU A 2 12.79 -1.69 -23.59
CA LEU A 2 11.47 -1.16 -23.27
C LEU A 2 11.66 -0.33 -22.01
N GLU A 3 11.81 0.97 -22.21
CA GLU A 3 11.65 1.97 -21.14
C GLU A 3 10.16 2.33 -21.05
N ASN A 4 9.65 2.38 -19.80
CA ASN A 4 8.52 3.18 -19.28
C ASN A 4 7.59 2.37 -18.36
N ASN A 5 7.70 2.57 -17.04
CA ASN A 5 6.74 3.37 -16.25
C ASN A 5 7.14 3.31 -14.77
N SER A 6 6.92 4.40 -14.02
CA SER A 6 7.01 4.44 -12.57
C SER A 6 6.36 3.19 -11.94
N GLY A 7 7.04 2.54 -10.98
CA GLY A 7 6.74 1.20 -10.44
C GLY A 7 5.27 0.79 -10.54
N SER A 8 4.96 -0.16 -11.42
CA SER A 8 3.58 -0.49 -11.79
C SER A 8 2.90 -1.20 -10.63
N LYS A 9 1.93 -0.52 -10.01
CA LYS A 9 1.06 -1.08 -8.97
C LYS A 9 0.28 -2.27 -9.55
N TRP A 10 0.39 -3.44 -8.92
CA TRP A 10 -0.30 -4.64 -9.37
C TRP A 10 -1.81 -4.51 -9.19
N GLU A 11 -2.57 -5.21 -10.02
CA GLU A 11 -4.02 -5.29 -9.85
C GLU A 11 -4.37 -6.11 -8.60
N ILE A 12 -5.54 -5.82 -8.00
CA ILE A 12 -5.95 -6.46 -6.74
C ILE A 12 -5.98 -7.99 -6.88
N GLY A 13 -6.56 -8.49 -7.97
CA GLY A 13 -6.70 -9.92 -8.20
C GLY A 13 -5.36 -10.64 -8.42
N GLU A 14 -4.49 -10.03 -9.22
CA GLU A 14 -3.11 -10.50 -9.43
C GLU A 14 -2.32 -10.56 -8.12
N THR A 15 -2.44 -9.52 -7.29
CA THR A 15 -1.79 -9.44 -5.98
C THR A 15 -2.29 -10.56 -5.06
N LEU A 16 -3.61 -10.74 -4.95
CA LEU A 16 -4.20 -11.82 -4.15
C LEU A 16 -3.73 -13.20 -4.62
N LYS A 17 -3.65 -13.41 -5.93
CA LYS A 17 -3.15 -14.66 -6.51
C LYS A 17 -1.67 -14.88 -6.17
N ALA A 18 -0.84 -13.84 -6.29
CA ALA A 18 0.58 -13.91 -5.99
C ALA A 18 0.83 -14.25 -4.52
N ILE A 19 0.15 -13.57 -3.60
CA ILE A 19 0.21 -13.84 -2.14
C ILE A 19 -0.25 -15.27 -1.86
N ARG A 20 -1.37 -15.72 -2.44
CA ARG A 20 -1.85 -17.09 -2.22
C ARG A 20 -0.81 -18.13 -2.63
N LEU A 21 -0.16 -17.94 -3.79
CA LEU A 21 0.84 -18.87 -4.31
C LEU A 21 2.14 -18.84 -3.49
N SER A 22 2.62 -17.65 -3.07
CA SER A 22 3.81 -17.54 -2.23
C SER A 22 3.60 -18.15 -0.84
N SER A 23 2.37 -18.06 -0.31
CA SER A 23 1.98 -18.71 0.95
C SER A 23 1.69 -20.22 0.82
N GLY A 24 1.84 -20.82 -0.37
CA GLY A 24 1.60 -22.25 -0.60
C GLY A 24 0.14 -22.68 -0.49
N MET A 25 -0.81 -21.75 -0.51
CA MET A 25 -2.23 -22.03 -0.27
C MET A 25 -2.97 -22.44 -1.54
N LYS A 26 -3.86 -23.43 -1.41
CA LYS A 26 -4.80 -23.81 -2.45
C LYS A 26 -5.97 -22.83 -2.50
N GLN A 27 -6.61 -22.71 -3.67
CA GLN A 27 -7.81 -21.88 -3.82
C GLN A 27 -8.91 -22.26 -2.81
N THR A 28 -9.05 -23.56 -2.51
CA THR A 28 -10.00 -24.11 -1.52
C THR A 28 -9.87 -23.47 -0.15
N GLU A 29 -8.65 -23.22 0.30
CA GLU A 29 -8.39 -22.65 1.63
C GLU A 29 -8.79 -21.18 1.72
N VAL A 30 -8.86 -20.50 0.57
CA VAL A 30 -9.25 -19.09 0.46
C VAL A 30 -10.75 -18.92 0.26
N TYR A 31 -11.35 -19.61 -0.71
CA TYR A 31 -12.76 -19.40 -1.02
C TYR A 31 -13.70 -20.03 0.02
N SER A 32 -13.27 -21.07 0.74
CA SER A 32 -14.17 -21.78 1.68
C SER A 32 -14.71 -20.85 2.76
N ASN A 33 -16.04 -20.80 2.90
CA ASN A 33 -16.78 -19.91 3.79
C ASN A 33 -16.62 -18.40 3.50
N VAL A 34 -16.06 -18.03 2.34
CA VAL A 34 -15.87 -16.63 1.90
C VAL A 34 -16.62 -16.36 0.61
N MET A 35 -16.45 -17.21 -0.41
CA MET A 35 -17.07 -17.07 -1.72
C MET A 35 -17.09 -18.39 -2.50
N SER A 36 -17.65 -18.40 -3.70
CA SER A 36 -17.54 -19.58 -4.58
C SER A 36 -16.16 -19.67 -5.23
N ARG A 37 -15.71 -20.89 -5.58
CA ARG A 37 -14.47 -21.11 -6.33
C ARG A 37 -14.40 -20.29 -7.63
N ALA A 38 -15.51 -20.25 -8.37
CA ALA A 38 -15.59 -19.51 -9.63
C ALA A 38 -15.45 -18.00 -9.42
N HIS A 39 -15.99 -17.47 -8.31
CA HIS A 39 -15.84 -16.06 -7.96
C HIS A 39 -14.39 -15.71 -7.63
N LEU A 40 -13.71 -16.53 -6.81
CA LEU A 40 -12.27 -16.35 -6.53
C LEU A 40 -11.44 -16.40 -7.82
N GLN A 41 -11.74 -17.33 -8.73
CA GLN A 41 -11.03 -17.42 -10.01
C GLN A 41 -11.21 -16.19 -10.90
N ARG A 42 -12.39 -15.58 -10.91
CA ARG A 42 -12.61 -14.32 -11.64
C ARG A 42 -11.86 -13.17 -10.99
N ILE A 43 -11.82 -13.12 -9.66
CA ILE A 43 -11.01 -12.14 -8.92
C ILE A 43 -9.53 -12.31 -9.26
N GLU A 44 -8.95 -13.50 -9.09
CA GLU A 44 -7.52 -13.78 -9.36
C GLU A 44 -7.10 -13.56 -10.83
N LYS A 45 -8.06 -13.44 -11.75
CA LYS A 45 -7.83 -13.13 -13.17
C LYS A 45 -8.15 -11.66 -13.51
N ASN A 46 -8.41 -10.82 -12.51
CA ASN A 46 -8.84 -9.42 -12.66
C ASN A 46 -10.12 -9.25 -13.51
N VAL A 47 -10.93 -10.29 -13.66
CA VAL A 47 -12.22 -10.23 -14.37
C VAL A 47 -13.27 -9.57 -13.50
N GLN A 48 -13.12 -9.64 -12.18
CA GLN A 48 -14.05 -9.05 -11.22
C GLN A 48 -13.31 -8.45 -10.03
N THR A 49 -13.57 -7.19 -9.73
CA THR A 49 -13.05 -6.52 -8.53
C THR A 49 -13.83 -6.97 -7.29
N PRO A 50 -13.16 -7.40 -6.20
CA PRO A 50 -13.84 -7.72 -4.95
C PRO A 50 -14.40 -6.46 -4.30
N THR A 51 -15.47 -6.59 -3.51
CA THR A 51 -15.89 -5.52 -2.60
C THR A 51 -14.86 -5.38 -1.48
N TYR A 52 -14.81 -4.20 -0.84
CA TYR A 52 -13.87 -3.98 0.26
C TYR A 52 -14.02 -5.00 1.42
N PRO A 53 -15.24 -5.31 1.93
CA PRO A 53 -15.40 -6.35 2.94
C PRO A 53 -14.92 -7.74 2.48
N LEU A 54 -15.11 -8.06 1.20
CA LEU A 54 -14.65 -9.33 0.64
C LEU A 54 -13.13 -9.39 0.57
N LEU A 55 -12.48 -8.28 0.18
CA LEU A 55 -11.03 -8.16 0.19
C LEU A 55 -10.47 -8.39 1.60
N LEU A 56 -11.06 -7.74 2.62
CA LEU A 56 -10.65 -7.93 4.02
C LEU A 56 -10.74 -9.39 4.46
N ASN A 57 -11.84 -10.07 4.14
CA ASN A 57 -12.02 -11.49 4.48
C ASN A 57 -10.95 -12.38 3.80
N VAL A 58 -10.53 -12.04 2.58
CA VAL A 58 -9.50 -12.80 1.86
C VAL A 58 -8.11 -12.53 2.44
N ILE A 59 -7.72 -11.28 2.64
CA ILE A 59 -6.37 -10.98 3.18
C ILE A 59 -6.19 -11.50 4.61
N GLN A 60 -7.26 -11.54 5.41
CA GLN A 60 -7.24 -12.18 6.72
C GLN A 60 -6.92 -13.69 6.66
N LYS A 61 -7.32 -14.40 5.58
CA LYS A 61 -6.91 -15.81 5.38
C LYS A 61 -5.40 -15.94 5.18
N PHE A 62 -4.73 -14.88 4.73
CA PHE A 62 -3.28 -14.81 4.58
C PHE A 62 -2.58 -14.31 5.86
N SER A 63 -3.32 -14.10 6.96
CA SER A 63 -2.82 -13.48 8.20
C SER A 63 -2.19 -12.10 7.96
N MET A 64 -2.77 -11.34 7.03
CA MET A 64 -2.23 -10.07 6.55
C MET A 64 -3.23 -8.94 6.78
N ASP A 65 -2.72 -7.73 7.02
CA ASP A 65 -3.53 -6.51 7.06
C ASP A 65 -3.59 -5.76 5.72
N VAL A 66 -4.32 -4.64 5.67
CA VAL A 66 -4.49 -3.85 4.44
C VAL A 66 -3.19 -3.17 4.02
N ASP A 67 -2.36 -2.74 4.98
CA ASP A 67 -1.13 -2.01 4.71
C ASP A 67 -0.08 -2.95 4.10
N GLU A 68 0.05 -4.16 4.63
CA GLU A 68 0.90 -5.22 4.07
C GLU A 68 0.43 -5.64 2.67
N PHE A 69 -0.87 -5.78 2.46
CA PHE A 69 -1.44 -6.07 1.14
C PHE A 69 -1.10 -4.97 0.13
N GLU A 70 -1.34 -3.71 0.48
CA GLU A 70 -1.04 -2.57 -0.39
C GLU A 70 0.47 -2.40 -0.61
N TYR A 71 1.31 -2.75 0.36
CA TYR A 71 2.77 -2.75 0.20
C TYR A 71 3.22 -3.77 -0.86
N ILE A 72 2.73 -5.02 -0.80
CA ILE A 72 3.03 -6.04 -1.82
C ILE A 72 2.47 -5.62 -3.17
N ARG A 73 1.23 -5.10 -3.19
CA ARG A 73 0.59 -4.59 -4.40
C ARG A 73 1.40 -3.47 -5.05
N ASN A 74 2.05 -2.65 -4.24
CA ASN A 74 2.91 -1.56 -4.68
C ASN A 74 4.35 -2.01 -4.93
N ASP A 75 4.54 -3.27 -5.36
CA ASP A 75 5.84 -3.87 -5.67
C ASP A 75 6.85 -3.72 -4.51
N TYR A 76 6.40 -4.01 -3.30
CA TYR A 76 7.21 -3.91 -2.08
C TYR A 76 7.81 -2.52 -1.85
N SER A 77 7.11 -1.48 -2.30
CA SER A 77 7.48 -0.08 -2.06
C SER A 77 6.46 0.63 -1.17
N LEU A 78 6.95 1.48 -0.28
CA LEU A 78 6.09 2.34 0.52
C LEU A 78 5.40 3.36 -0.40
N SER A 79 4.13 3.68 -0.13
CA SER A 79 3.50 4.84 -0.75
C SER A 79 4.27 6.12 -0.42
N GLU A 80 4.11 7.18 -1.22
CA GLU A 80 4.74 8.48 -0.94
C GLU A 80 4.37 9.00 0.47
N THR A 81 3.11 8.82 0.89
CA THR A 81 2.66 9.18 2.25
C THR A 81 3.39 8.37 3.33
N GLN A 82 3.47 7.05 3.18
CA GLN A 82 4.19 6.18 4.12
C GLN A 82 5.69 6.51 4.14
N THR A 83 6.27 6.83 2.98
CA THR A 83 7.68 7.24 2.85
C THR A 83 7.96 8.52 3.61
N LEU A 84 7.15 9.56 3.43
CA LEU A 84 7.27 10.82 4.16
C LEU A 84 7.16 10.62 5.68
N PHE A 85 6.18 9.82 6.10
CA PHE A 85 5.99 9.54 7.52
C PHE A 85 7.10 8.67 8.13
N HIS A 86 7.64 7.72 7.37
CA HIS A 86 8.79 6.93 7.78
C HIS A 86 10.03 7.82 7.91
N LYS A 87 10.28 8.73 6.96
CA LYS A 87 11.36 9.72 7.04
C LYS A 87 11.21 10.57 8.30
N PHE A 88 10.02 11.10 8.56
CA PHE A 88 9.71 11.83 9.79
C PHE A 88 10.09 11.03 11.05
N ARG A 89 9.62 9.78 11.17
CA ARG A 89 9.95 8.91 12.32
C ARG A 89 11.44 8.60 12.44
N SER A 90 12.16 8.54 11.33
CA SER A 90 13.59 8.21 11.31
C SER A 90 14.49 9.37 11.77
N ILE A 91 13.98 10.61 11.78
CA ILE A 91 14.70 11.77 12.29
C ILE A 91 14.72 11.68 13.82
N LYS A 92 15.79 11.09 14.35
CA LYS A 92 15.97 10.81 15.79
C LYS A 92 16.11 12.06 16.65
N THR A 93 16.46 13.19 16.05
CA THR A 93 16.74 14.45 16.75
C THR A 93 16.50 15.63 15.84
N THR A 94 15.84 16.67 16.38
CA THR A 94 15.57 17.95 15.72
C THR A 94 16.84 18.74 15.40
N LEU A 95 18.00 18.33 15.96
CA LEU A 95 19.30 18.93 15.66
C LEU A 95 19.81 18.55 14.25
N ASN A 96 19.22 17.56 13.59
CA ASN A 96 19.50 17.28 12.18
C ASN A 96 18.67 18.23 11.29
N THR A 97 19.06 19.50 11.29
CA THR A 97 18.35 20.59 10.61
C THR A 97 18.23 20.38 9.10
N ASP A 98 19.19 19.70 8.49
CA ASP A 98 19.19 19.46 7.05
C ASP A 98 18.21 18.36 6.66
N ALA A 99 18.16 17.25 7.42
CA ALA A 99 17.15 16.22 7.20
C ALA A 99 15.72 16.76 7.42
N MET A 100 15.54 17.61 8.43
CA MET A 100 14.26 18.27 8.69
C MET A 100 13.85 19.22 7.55
N ARG A 101 14.77 20.06 7.06
CA ARG A 101 14.49 20.98 5.95
C ARG A 101 14.13 20.23 4.67
N ASN A 102 14.86 19.15 4.36
CA ASN A 102 14.57 18.31 3.21
C ASN A 102 13.19 17.65 3.34
N LEU A 103 12.84 17.11 4.51
CA LEU A 103 11.51 16.54 4.74
C LEU A 103 10.39 17.58 4.59
N ILE A 104 10.56 18.80 5.11
CA ILE A 104 9.59 19.88 4.94
C ILE A 104 9.39 20.19 3.45
N GLN A 105 10.47 20.26 2.67
CA GLN A 105 10.39 20.49 1.23
C GLN A 105 9.62 19.37 0.53
N GLU A 106 9.95 18.11 0.82
CA GLU A 106 9.26 16.97 0.22
C GLU A 106 7.77 16.92 0.58
N VAL A 107 7.40 17.26 1.82
CA VAL A 107 6.01 17.39 2.27
C VAL A 107 5.28 18.49 1.50
N ASN A 108 5.92 19.65 1.31
CA ASN A 108 5.35 20.74 0.53
C ASN A 108 5.13 20.33 -0.93
N ASP A 109 6.13 19.73 -1.57
CA ASP A 109 6.04 19.27 -2.95
C ASP A 109 4.94 18.22 -3.14
N TYR A 110 4.74 17.35 -2.14
CA TYR A 110 3.65 16.38 -2.14
C TYR A 110 2.29 17.07 -2.07
N LEU A 111 2.10 18.05 -1.19
CA LEU A 111 0.84 18.77 -0.99
C LEU A 111 0.45 19.67 -2.17
N LEU A 112 1.42 20.09 -3.00
CA LEU A 112 1.14 20.78 -4.26
C LEU A 112 0.45 19.88 -5.29
N LYS A 113 0.70 18.57 -5.24
CA LYS A 113 0.22 17.58 -6.21
C LYS A 113 -0.97 16.78 -5.70
N ASN A 114 -1.05 16.58 -4.39
CA ASN A 114 -1.98 15.65 -3.76
C ASN A 114 -2.74 16.31 -2.59
N LYS A 115 -4.01 15.96 -2.42
CA LYS A 115 -4.79 16.33 -1.22
C LYS A 115 -4.69 15.22 -0.19
N SER A 116 -4.05 15.50 0.95
CA SER A 116 -3.96 14.58 2.09
C SER A 116 -4.05 15.33 3.41
N ALA A 117 -5.13 15.11 4.16
CA ALA A 117 -5.31 15.70 5.50
C ALA A 117 -4.23 15.22 6.46
N PHE A 118 -3.78 13.98 6.33
CA PHE A 118 -2.71 13.42 7.13
C PHE A 118 -1.38 14.14 6.88
N ILE A 119 -1.00 14.35 5.62
CA ILE A 119 0.24 15.06 5.29
C ILE A 119 0.15 16.56 5.62
N GLN A 120 -1.04 17.17 5.54
CA GLN A 120 -1.26 18.52 6.08
C GLN A 120 -1.01 18.60 7.58
N ASN A 121 -1.51 17.64 8.36
CA ASN A 121 -1.24 17.58 9.79
C ASN A 121 0.25 17.38 10.08
N LEU A 122 0.94 16.53 9.31
CA LEU A 122 2.38 16.38 9.41
C LEU A 122 3.10 17.71 9.11
N HIS A 123 2.69 18.44 8.07
CA HIS A 123 3.23 19.76 7.76
C HIS A 123 3.09 20.75 8.93
N TYR A 124 1.94 20.79 9.60
CA TYR A 124 1.73 21.65 10.78
C TYR A 124 2.69 21.29 11.93
N ILE A 125 2.81 19.99 12.25
CA ILE A 125 3.74 19.49 13.28
C ILE A 125 5.19 19.88 12.94
N LEU A 126 5.61 19.73 11.67
CA LEU A 126 6.97 20.03 11.24
C LEU A 126 7.30 21.54 11.33
N ASN A 127 6.32 22.42 11.16
CA ASN A 127 6.50 23.87 11.22
C ASN A 127 6.19 24.48 12.60
N GLY A 128 5.64 23.69 13.53
CA GLY A 128 5.27 24.14 14.87
C GLY A 128 4.09 25.11 14.89
N THR A 129 3.13 24.97 13.96
CA THR A 129 1.94 25.82 13.84
C THR A 129 0.63 25.07 14.08
#